data_AF-A0A4Z1AX73-F1
#
_entry.id   AF-A0A4Z1AX73-F1
#
_cell.length_a   1.000
_cell.length_b   1.000
_cell.length_c   1.000
_cell.angle_alpha   90.00
_cell.angle_beta   90.00
_cell.angle_gamma   90.00
#
_symmetry.space_group_name_H-M   'P 1'
#
loop_
_entity.id
_entity.type
_entity.pdbx_description
1 polymer ?
#
loop_
_entity_poly.entity_id
_entity_poly.type
_entity_poly.pdbx_seq_one_letter_code
_entity_poly.pdbx_strand_id
1 'polypeptide(L)'
;MNLRKKLSYFKIYFVILILFCLNISVLNCASAPAYKEVNASVIYLLNDAERLIQEKKYGEASESLRAVFRIYPENAKAEILWEKLPEVWQRRTKYDNAVGQAFSKRSPEDSGILERIAWYIPDRLLDLLDIFSLNISIGPQIGLSSWNTRALQTTLYAGKTVSFGWSQKRNLGISEESSAEYAFLGFGGAAIHGRRIGTGRRAYAGTWNGFFVHMPSNPLYINYRDYWGNGGKIGFILIGAEFELHYTEIADFVAGFFFVDFLGDDFATTNSIRFNREQEDHLYRVINAADRYNEKQMNEFRNAFPESEKVIETENQDTQITAPKGKNKKPN
;
A
#
# COMPACT_ATOMS: atom_id res chain seq x y z
N MET A 1 47.33 -35.32 29.04
CA MET A 1 47.14 -34.23 28.05
C MET A 1 45.70 -34.07 27.52
N ASN A 2 44.73 -34.95 27.85
CA ASN A 2 43.37 -34.91 27.28
C ASN A 2 42.33 -34.07 28.06
N LEU A 3 42.54 -33.81 29.35
CA LEU A 3 41.55 -33.11 30.19
C LEU A 3 41.45 -31.61 29.88
N ARG A 4 42.59 -30.94 29.62
CA ARG A 4 42.63 -29.50 29.26
C ARG A 4 41.92 -29.21 27.94
N LYS A 5 42.02 -30.10 26.95
CA LYS A 5 41.32 -29.93 25.66
C LYS A 5 39.80 -30.06 25.81
N LYS A 6 39.31 -31.03 26.59
CA LYS A 6 37.87 -31.19 26.88
C LYS A 6 37.27 -29.97 27.61
N LEU A 7 38.01 -29.38 28.55
CA LEU A 7 37.56 -28.18 29.26
C LEU A 7 37.48 -26.95 28.33
N SER A 8 38.34 -26.89 27.31
CA SER A 8 38.33 -25.81 26.30
C SER A 8 37.10 -25.90 25.40
N TYR A 9 36.74 -27.09 24.93
CA TYR A 9 35.54 -27.28 24.10
C TYR A 9 34.27 -26.95 24.87
N PHE A 10 34.15 -27.35 26.14
CA PHE A 10 32.98 -27.05 26.96
C PHE A 10 32.75 -25.53 27.10
N LYS A 11 33.82 -24.74 27.28
CA LYS A 11 33.72 -23.28 27.33
C LYS A 11 33.25 -22.68 26.00
N ILE A 12 33.72 -23.21 24.87
CA ILE A 12 33.30 -22.76 23.54
C ILE A 12 31.81 -23.07 23.30
N TYR A 13 31.36 -24.29 23.60
CA TYR A 13 29.94 -24.65 23.48
C TYR A 13 29.04 -23.83 24.41
N PHE A 14 29.50 -23.54 25.63
CA PHE A 14 28.74 -22.72 26.57
C PHE A 14 28.62 -21.26 26.10
N VAL A 15 29.67 -20.68 25.51
CA VAL A 15 29.63 -19.34 24.91
C VAL A 15 28.71 -19.30 23.69
N ILE A 16 28.74 -20.32 22.82
CA ILE A 16 27.83 -20.44 21.67
C ILE A 16 26.38 -20.56 22.15
N LEU A 17 26.11 -21.36 23.18
CA LEU A 17 24.78 -21.52 23.76
C LEU A 17 24.28 -20.20 24.39
N ILE A 18 25.13 -19.47 25.10
CA ILE A 18 24.78 -18.15 25.66
C ILE A 18 24.48 -17.15 24.53
N LEU A 19 25.29 -17.12 23.48
CA LEU A 19 25.05 -16.26 22.31
C LEU A 19 23.75 -16.66 21.59
N PHE A 20 23.45 -17.95 21.46
CA PHE A 20 22.21 -18.45 20.89
C PHE A 20 21.00 -18.05 21.74
N CYS A 21 21.06 -18.23 23.06
CA CYS A 21 20.01 -17.81 23.99
C CYS A 21 19.82 -16.30 24.00
N LEU A 22 20.91 -15.50 23.97
CA LEU A 22 20.82 -14.04 23.87
C LEU A 22 20.20 -13.59 22.55
N ASN A 23 20.51 -14.23 21.42
CA ASN A 23 19.87 -13.94 20.15
C ASN A 23 18.37 -14.27 20.18
N ILE A 24 17.97 -15.39 20.79
CA ILE A 24 16.54 -15.74 20.95
C ILE A 24 15.82 -14.72 21.84
N SER A 25 16.46 -14.25 22.91
CA SER A 25 15.85 -13.27 23.83
C SER A 25 15.67 -11.88 23.19
N VAL A 26 16.55 -11.47 22.27
CA VAL A 26 16.41 -10.19 21.53
C VAL A 26 15.34 -10.28 20.45
N LEU A 27 15.06 -11.48 19.92
CA LEU A 27 14.06 -11.69 18.86
C LEU A 27 12.61 -11.65 19.35
N ASN A 28 12.35 -11.74 20.66
CA ASN A 28 11.00 -11.90 21.21
C ASN A 28 10.47 -10.71 22.02
N CYS A 29 11.03 -9.50 21.84
CA CYS A 29 10.35 -8.28 22.26
C CYS A 29 9.18 -7.95 21.32
N ALA A 30 8.19 -8.84 21.25
CA ALA A 30 6.89 -8.53 20.67
C ALA A 30 6.18 -7.57 21.63
N SER A 31 6.28 -6.27 21.37
CA SER A 31 5.43 -5.27 22.02
C SER A 31 3.97 -5.68 21.84
N ALA A 32 3.19 -5.65 22.93
CA ALA A 32 1.76 -5.92 22.85
C ALA A 32 1.12 -5.04 21.76
N PRO A 33 0.27 -5.60 20.89
CA PRO A 33 -0.35 -4.84 19.82
C PRO A 33 -1.23 -3.73 20.39
N ALA A 34 -1.10 -2.52 19.85
CA ALA A 34 -1.75 -1.31 20.36
C ALA A 34 -3.22 -1.21 19.90
N TYR A 35 -4.04 -2.21 20.25
CA TYR A 35 -5.43 -2.33 19.76
C TYR A 35 -6.26 -1.05 19.99
N LYS A 36 -6.18 -0.43 21.17
CA LYS A 36 -6.95 0.78 21.48
C LYS A 36 -6.61 1.96 20.56
N GLU A 37 -5.32 2.15 20.24
CA GLU A 37 -4.84 3.24 19.39
C GLU A 37 -5.22 3.02 17.92
N VAL A 38 -5.15 1.76 17.47
CA VAL A 38 -5.60 1.37 16.13
C VAL A 38 -7.10 1.62 15.99
N ASN A 39 -7.92 1.22 16.96
CA ASN A 39 -9.37 1.45 16.93
C ASN A 39 -9.71 2.95 16.94
N ALA A 40 -9.04 3.74 17.78
CA ALA A 40 -9.20 5.20 17.77
C ALA A 40 -8.87 5.81 16.39
N SER A 41 -7.83 5.29 15.74
CA SER A 41 -7.45 5.71 14.39
C SER A 41 -8.47 5.28 13.32
N VAL A 42 -9.07 4.10 13.43
CA VAL A 42 -10.17 3.67 12.55
C VAL A 42 -11.37 4.61 12.68
N ILE A 43 -11.78 4.94 13.91
CA ILE A 43 -12.90 5.87 14.15
C ILE A 43 -12.59 7.26 13.57
N TYR A 44 -11.35 7.75 13.76
CA TYR A 44 -10.90 9.00 13.16
C TYR A 44 -11.04 8.96 11.63
N LEU A 45 -10.49 7.92 10.98
CA LEU A 45 -10.52 7.80 9.51
C LEU A 45 -11.94 7.70 8.95
N LEU A 46 -12.87 7.05 9.66
CA LEU A 46 -14.27 7.00 9.26
C LEU A 46 -14.95 8.38 9.31
N ASN A 47 -14.75 9.12 10.40
CA ASN A 47 -15.32 10.46 10.54
C ASN A 47 -14.65 11.45 9.58
N ASP A 48 -13.36 11.29 9.34
CA ASP A 48 -12.61 12.10 8.39
C ASP A 48 -13.04 11.82 6.95
N ALA A 49 -13.24 10.55 6.57
CA ALA A 49 -13.76 10.17 5.26
C ALA A 49 -15.14 10.79 4.99
N GLU A 50 -16.03 10.79 5.99
CA GLU A 50 -17.34 11.44 5.90
C GLU A 50 -17.22 12.94 5.63
N ARG A 51 -16.35 13.64 6.37
CA ARG A 51 -16.03 15.06 6.12
C ARG A 51 -15.45 15.28 4.72
N LEU A 52 -14.48 14.47 4.30
CA LEU A 52 -13.82 14.59 3.01
C LEU A 52 -14.78 14.36 1.84
N ILE A 53 -15.75 13.45 1.97
CA ILE A 53 -16.83 13.25 0.99
C ILE A 53 -17.68 14.52 0.87
N GLN A 54 -18.04 15.17 1.99
CA GLN A 54 -18.79 16.43 1.98
C GLN A 54 -17.99 17.57 1.31
N GLU A 55 -16.67 17.59 1.51
CA GLU A 55 -15.74 18.52 0.86
C GLU A 55 -15.42 18.16 -0.61
N LYS A 56 -16.02 17.08 -1.15
CA LYS A 56 -15.73 16.51 -2.49
C LYS A 56 -14.27 16.09 -2.70
N LYS A 57 -13.53 15.85 -1.62
CA LYS A 57 -12.17 15.29 -1.61
C LYS A 57 -12.23 13.77 -1.63
N TYR A 58 -12.76 13.24 -2.72
CA TYR A 58 -13.08 11.82 -2.83
C TYR A 58 -11.83 10.92 -2.83
N GLY A 59 -10.68 11.42 -3.28
CA GLY A 59 -9.43 10.66 -3.28
C GLY A 59 -8.88 10.41 -1.89
N GLU A 60 -8.85 11.45 -1.06
CA GLU A 60 -8.49 11.36 0.34
C GLU A 60 -9.47 10.44 1.10
N ALA A 61 -10.77 10.60 0.87
CA ALA A 61 -11.80 9.77 1.50
C ALA A 61 -11.65 8.29 1.11
N SER A 62 -11.39 8.01 -0.17
CA SER A 62 -11.19 6.66 -0.69
C SER A 62 -10.00 5.95 -0.03
N GLU A 63 -8.87 6.62 0.13
CA GLU A 63 -7.70 6.03 0.80
C GLU A 63 -7.93 5.82 2.31
N SER A 64 -8.65 6.74 2.98
CA SER A 64 -9.08 6.55 4.38
C SER A 64 -9.97 5.33 4.54
N LEU A 65 -11.00 5.19 3.69
CA LEU A 65 -11.91 4.03 3.71
C LEU A 65 -11.18 2.73 3.36
N ARG A 66 -10.25 2.77 2.38
CA ARG A 66 -9.43 1.61 2.02
C ARG A 66 -8.66 1.10 3.22
N ALA A 67 -8.03 1.98 4.01
CA ALA A 67 -7.33 1.56 5.24
C ALA A 67 -8.28 0.91 6.26
N VAL A 68 -9.50 1.44 6.42
CA VAL A 68 -10.52 0.88 7.31
C VAL A 68 -10.96 -0.52 6.85
N PHE A 69 -11.25 -0.72 5.56
CA PHE A 69 -11.66 -2.01 5.01
C PHE A 69 -10.61 -3.12 5.20
N ARG A 70 -9.32 -2.77 5.31
CA ARG A 70 -8.27 -3.76 5.60
C ARG A 70 -8.36 -4.34 7.02
N ILE A 71 -8.89 -3.56 7.96
CA ILE A 71 -9.10 -3.99 9.35
C ILE A 71 -10.52 -4.55 9.54
N TYR A 72 -11.52 -3.86 9.02
CA TYR A 72 -12.94 -4.20 9.10
C TYR A 72 -13.56 -4.28 7.70
N PRO A 73 -13.46 -5.44 7.02
CA PRO A 73 -13.96 -5.60 5.65
C PRO A 73 -15.47 -5.39 5.50
N GLU A 74 -16.24 -5.59 6.58
CA GLU A 74 -17.71 -5.56 6.58
C GLU A 74 -18.30 -4.35 7.33
N ASN A 75 -17.47 -3.33 7.63
CA ASN A 75 -17.88 -2.19 8.44
C ASN A 75 -19.07 -1.43 7.82
N ALA A 76 -20.23 -1.46 8.48
CA ALA A 76 -21.45 -0.84 7.97
C ALA A 76 -21.32 0.67 7.68
N LYS A 77 -20.61 1.42 8.53
CA LYS A 77 -20.39 2.86 8.29
C LYS A 77 -19.46 3.06 7.08
N ALA A 78 -18.39 2.28 6.97
CA ALA A 78 -17.47 2.34 5.83
C ALA A 78 -18.20 2.02 4.51
N GLU A 79 -19.10 1.04 4.52
CA GLU A 79 -19.95 0.67 3.38
C GLU A 79 -20.83 1.83 2.91
N ILE A 80 -21.58 2.44 3.84
CA ILE A 80 -22.45 3.59 3.53
C ILE A 80 -21.63 4.77 2.97
N LEU A 81 -20.44 5.02 3.52
CA LEU A 81 -19.55 6.08 3.03
C LEU A 81 -18.95 5.74 1.66
N TRP A 82 -18.63 4.46 1.43
CA TRP A 82 -18.13 3.97 0.15
C TRP A 82 -19.17 4.13 -0.96
N GLU A 83 -20.44 3.81 -0.70
CA GLU A 83 -21.53 4.01 -1.66
C GLU A 83 -21.73 5.49 -2.05
N LYS A 84 -21.37 6.43 -1.16
CA LYS A 84 -21.41 7.88 -1.44
C LYS A 84 -20.25 8.35 -2.33
N LEU A 85 -19.22 7.53 -2.55
CA LEU A 85 -18.13 7.89 -3.46
C LEU A 85 -18.57 7.77 -4.92
N PRO A 86 -18.03 8.58 -5.85
CA PRO A 86 -18.19 8.35 -7.27
C PRO A 86 -17.66 6.97 -7.69
N GLU A 87 -18.22 6.37 -8.75
CA GLU A 87 -17.88 5.00 -9.20
C GLU A 87 -16.37 4.77 -9.42
N VAL A 88 -15.66 5.78 -9.93
CA VAL A 88 -14.20 5.73 -10.11
C VAL A 88 -13.47 5.46 -8.79
N TRP A 89 -13.93 6.09 -7.71
CA TRP A 89 -13.35 5.95 -6.37
C TRP A 89 -13.86 4.71 -5.64
N GLN A 90 -15.10 4.31 -5.87
CA GLN A 90 -15.62 3.04 -5.35
C GLN A 90 -14.75 1.87 -5.79
N ARG A 91 -14.43 1.81 -7.10
CA ARG A 91 -13.55 0.79 -7.67
C ARG A 91 -12.16 0.80 -7.03
N ARG A 92 -11.56 1.98 -6.83
CA ARG A 92 -10.22 2.14 -6.22
C ARG A 92 -10.15 1.77 -4.73
N THR A 93 -11.29 1.79 -4.02
CA THR A 93 -11.33 1.61 -2.57
C THR A 93 -11.28 0.13 -2.16
N LYS A 94 -12.10 -0.71 -2.81
CA LYS A 94 -12.25 -2.13 -2.45
C LYS A 94 -11.61 -3.10 -3.44
N TYR A 95 -11.61 -2.75 -4.71
CA TYR A 95 -11.13 -3.64 -5.76
C TYR A 95 -9.68 -3.28 -6.06
N ASP A 96 -8.80 -4.25 -5.85
CA ASP A 96 -7.42 -4.09 -6.28
C ASP A 96 -7.40 -4.06 -7.82
N ASN A 97 -6.81 -3.00 -8.37
CA ASN A 97 -6.73 -2.83 -9.81
C ASN A 97 -5.73 -3.84 -10.38
N ALA A 98 -6.10 -4.56 -11.44
CA ALA A 98 -5.22 -5.48 -12.15
C ALA A 98 -3.99 -4.78 -12.78
N VAL A 99 -4.09 -3.47 -13.03
CA VAL A 99 -2.98 -2.60 -13.47
C VAL A 99 -1.95 -2.39 -12.33
N GLY A 100 -2.31 -2.76 -11.10
CA GLY A 100 -1.42 -2.90 -9.96
C GLY A 100 -0.70 -1.60 -9.61
N GLN A 101 0.62 -1.70 -9.45
CA GLN A 101 1.48 -0.60 -9.07
C GLN A 101 1.42 0.58 -10.04
N ALA A 102 1.22 0.40 -11.35
CA ALA A 102 1.28 1.50 -12.32
C ALA A 102 0.18 2.55 -12.10
N PHE A 103 -1.00 2.11 -11.64
CA PHE A 103 -2.12 3.01 -11.47
C PHE A 103 -1.84 4.11 -10.43
N SER A 104 -2.16 5.36 -10.79
CA SER A 104 -1.85 6.52 -9.97
C SER A 104 -2.82 6.66 -8.79
N LYS A 105 -2.26 7.11 -7.65
CA LYS A 105 -3.02 7.51 -6.47
C LYS A 105 -3.25 9.03 -6.47
N ARG A 106 -3.85 9.54 -7.54
CA ARG A 106 -4.16 10.96 -7.73
C ARG A 106 -5.66 11.16 -7.91
N SER A 107 -6.13 12.33 -7.49
CA SER A 107 -7.53 12.72 -7.65
C SER A 107 -7.74 13.33 -9.02
N PRO A 108 -8.78 12.95 -9.78
CA PRO A 108 -9.19 13.70 -10.95
C PRO A 108 -9.44 15.17 -10.59
N GLU A 109 -9.09 16.06 -11.51
CA GLU A 109 -9.27 17.50 -11.43
C GLU A 109 -9.88 18.01 -12.74
N ASP A 110 -10.82 18.94 -12.61
CA ASP A 110 -11.39 19.64 -13.75
C ASP A 110 -10.45 20.77 -14.19
N SER A 111 -9.51 20.44 -15.06
CA SER A 111 -8.63 21.43 -15.70
C SER A 111 -9.24 22.04 -16.95
N GLY A 112 -8.87 23.31 -17.21
CA GLY A 112 -9.27 24.01 -18.43
C GLY A 112 -8.54 23.52 -19.67
N ILE A 113 -9.11 23.75 -20.86
CA ILE A 113 -8.52 23.35 -22.15
C ILE A 113 -7.09 23.89 -22.33
N LEU A 114 -6.84 25.15 -21.97
CA LEU A 114 -5.52 25.77 -22.09
C LEU A 114 -4.47 25.10 -21.20
N GLU A 115 -4.87 24.70 -20.00
CA GLU A 115 -3.99 24.00 -19.07
C GLU A 115 -3.62 22.61 -19.61
N ARG A 116 -4.60 21.88 -20.17
CA ARG A 116 -4.34 20.60 -20.83
C ARG A 116 -3.38 20.73 -22.02
N ILE A 117 -3.53 21.79 -22.82
CA ILE A 117 -2.61 22.06 -23.93
C ILE A 117 -1.20 22.39 -23.41
N ALA A 118 -1.10 23.19 -22.34
CA ALA A 118 0.18 23.54 -21.74
C ALA A 118 0.90 22.34 -21.14
N TRP A 119 0.16 21.43 -20.51
CA TRP A 119 0.68 20.19 -19.91
C TRP A 119 0.87 19.05 -20.91
N TYR A 120 0.31 19.13 -22.12
CA TYR A 120 0.41 18.04 -23.10
C TYR A 120 1.84 17.55 -23.32
N ILE A 121 2.77 18.45 -23.68
CA ILE A 121 4.17 18.07 -23.91
C ILE A 121 4.85 17.63 -22.60
N PRO A 122 4.76 18.37 -21.48
CA PRO A 122 5.28 17.91 -20.20
C PRO A 122 4.81 16.51 -19.78
N ASP A 123 3.51 16.22 -19.83
CA ASP A 123 2.95 14.94 -19.43
C ASP A 123 3.51 13.80 -20.32
N ARG A 124 3.56 13.99 -21.65
CA ARG A 124 4.18 12.98 -22.54
C ARG A 124 5.66 12.71 -22.21
N LEU A 125 6.41 13.74 -21.80
CA LEU A 125 7.81 13.57 -21.38
C LEU A 125 7.90 12.82 -20.05
N LEU A 126 6.95 13.03 -19.13
CA LEU A 126 6.91 12.35 -17.85
C LEU A 126 6.57 10.87 -18.03
N ASP A 127 5.57 10.54 -18.85
CA ASP A 127 5.18 9.16 -19.15
C ASP A 127 6.32 8.40 -19.83
N LEU A 128 7.05 9.06 -20.74
CA LEU A 128 8.25 8.49 -21.37
C LEU A 128 9.31 8.10 -20.33
N LEU A 129 9.45 8.87 -19.25
CA LEU A 129 10.38 8.55 -18.16
C LEU A 129 9.87 7.41 -17.27
N ASP A 130 8.55 7.23 -17.18
CA ASP A 130 7.92 6.16 -16.40
C ASP A 130 7.96 4.78 -17.10
N ILE A 131 8.28 4.74 -18.40
CA ILE A 131 8.42 3.49 -19.19
C ILE A 131 9.47 2.53 -18.62
N PHE A 132 10.53 3.03 -17.99
CA PHE A 132 11.63 2.17 -17.53
C PHE A 132 12.06 2.47 -16.10
N SER A 133 12.58 1.44 -15.45
CA SER A 133 13.27 1.49 -14.16
C SER A 133 14.68 0.95 -14.32
N LEU A 134 15.65 1.60 -13.70
CA LEU A 134 17.04 1.18 -13.64
C LEU A 134 17.58 1.42 -12.22
N ASN A 135 17.98 0.34 -11.54
CA ASN A 135 18.54 0.40 -10.20
C ASN A 135 19.88 -0.32 -10.13
N ILE A 136 20.83 0.28 -9.43
CA ILE A 136 22.12 -0.33 -9.09
C ILE A 136 22.10 -0.65 -7.61
N SER A 137 22.37 -1.91 -7.27
CA SER A 137 22.24 -2.45 -5.92
C SER A 137 23.61 -2.76 -5.31
N ILE A 138 23.76 -2.47 -4.02
CA ILE A 138 24.90 -2.84 -3.20
C ILE A 138 24.46 -3.56 -1.92
N GLY A 139 25.29 -4.45 -1.38
CA GLY A 139 24.98 -5.23 -0.17
C GLY A 139 24.60 -6.67 -0.47
N PRO A 140 24.21 -7.50 0.52
CA PRO A 140 24.07 -8.95 0.32
C PRO A 140 23.07 -9.35 -0.76
N GLN A 141 23.44 -10.30 -1.61
CA GLN A 141 22.64 -10.80 -2.73
C GLN A 141 23.25 -12.10 -3.26
N ILE A 142 22.47 -12.95 -3.87
CA ILE A 142 22.90 -13.76 -5.01
C ILE A 142 21.67 -14.20 -5.75
N GLY A 143 21.60 -13.93 -7.04
CA GLY A 143 20.43 -14.27 -7.83
C GLY A 143 20.46 -13.78 -9.26
N LEU A 144 19.67 -14.45 -10.06
CA LEU A 144 19.33 -14.10 -11.43
C LEU A 144 17.81 -14.22 -11.53
N SER A 145 17.17 -13.12 -11.88
CA SER A 145 15.75 -13.07 -12.18
C SER A 145 15.57 -12.45 -13.55
N SER A 146 14.69 -13.02 -14.34
CA SER A 146 14.23 -12.47 -15.61
C SER A 146 12.76 -12.75 -15.77
N TRP A 147 12.01 -11.79 -16.29
CA TRP A 147 10.56 -11.90 -16.44
C TRP A 147 10.07 -11.18 -17.68
N ASN A 148 9.07 -11.76 -18.32
CA ASN A 148 8.24 -11.14 -19.33
C ASN A 148 6.81 -11.16 -18.81
N THR A 149 6.45 -10.16 -18.02
CA THR A 149 5.40 -10.21 -17.00
C THR A 149 5.71 -11.22 -15.88
N ARG A 150 5.06 -11.05 -14.74
CA ARG A 150 5.22 -11.97 -13.59
C ARG A 150 4.49 -13.30 -13.78
N ALA A 151 3.69 -13.43 -14.84
CA ALA A 151 3.13 -14.71 -15.30
C ALA A 151 4.19 -15.59 -16.00
N LEU A 152 5.23 -14.99 -16.57
CA LEU A 152 6.30 -15.69 -17.28
C LEU A 152 7.66 -15.19 -16.76
N GLN A 153 8.11 -15.78 -15.66
CA GLN A 153 9.37 -15.42 -15.01
C GLN A 153 10.24 -16.63 -14.72
N THR A 154 11.53 -16.39 -14.54
CA THR A 154 12.48 -17.33 -13.97
C THR A 154 13.30 -16.57 -12.95
N THR A 155 13.19 -16.95 -11.68
CA THR A 155 13.72 -16.19 -10.55
C THR A 155 14.47 -17.11 -9.60
N LEU A 156 15.74 -16.79 -9.38
CA LEU A 156 16.51 -17.21 -8.21
C LEU A 156 17.07 -15.95 -7.58
N TYR A 157 16.91 -15.75 -6.28
CA TYR A 157 17.78 -14.84 -5.56
C TYR A 157 17.71 -15.10 -4.04
N ALA A 158 18.62 -14.52 -3.27
CA ALA A 158 18.42 -14.14 -1.87
C ALA A 158 19.30 -12.92 -1.59
N GLY A 159 18.76 -11.80 -1.12
CA GLY A 159 19.55 -10.59 -0.95
C GLY A 159 18.91 -9.51 -0.08
N LYS A 160 19.75 -8.87 0.74
CA LYS A 160 19.51 -7.63 1.44
C LYS A 160 20.31 -6.53 0.74
N THR A 161 19.68 -5.78 -0.14
CA THR A 161 20.34 -4.76 -0.96
C THR A 161 19.90 -3.36 -0.60
N VAL A 162 20.82 -2.42 -0.69
CA VAL A 162 20.53 -0.99 -0.82
C VAL A 162 20.76 -0.63 -2.28
N SER A 163 19.77 -0.07 -2.96
CA SER A 163 19.88 0.31 -4.37
C SER A 163 19.74 1.81 -4.55
N PHE A 164 20.41 2.35 -5.56
CA PHE A 164 20.20 3.71 -6.04
C PHE A 164 19.82 3.66 -7.50
N GLY A 165 18.81 4.43 -7.89
CA GLY A 165 18.40 4.45 -9.28
C GLY A 165 17.11 5.18 -9.55
N TRP A 166 16.71 5.08 -10.81
CA TRP A 166 15.44 5.55 -11.32
C TRP A 166 14.44 4.42 -11.23
N SER A 167 13.38 4.60 -10.46
CA SER A 167 12.31 3.63 -10.28
C SER A 167 10.98 4.19 -10.75
N GLN A 168 10.04 3.28 -11.03
CA GLN A 168 8.66 3.58 -11.43
C GLN A 168 8.02 4.70 -10.61
N LYS A 169 7.19 5.51 -11.26
CA LYS A 169 6.56 6.73 -10.72
C LYS A 169 7.56 7.84 -10.42
N ARG A 170 8.47 8.07 -11.37
CA ARG A 170 9.40 9.19 -11.36
C ARG A 170 10.26 9.28 -10.10
N ASN A 171 10.60 8.12 -9.54
CA ASN A 171 11.28 8.04 -8.25
C ASN A 171 12.78 7.83 -8.44
N LEU A 172 13.53 8.93 -8.46
CA LEU A 172 14.98 8.91 -8.34
C LEU A 172 15.35 8.86 -6.86
N GLY A 173 15.99 7.79 -6.41
CA GLY A 173 16.31 7.69 -4.99
C GLY A 173 17.01 6.42 -4.56
N ILE A 174 16.94 6.19 -3.25
CA ILE A 174 17.53 5.05 -2.56
C ILE A 174 16.41 4.08 -2.17
N SER A 175 16.63 2.80 -2.42
CA SER A 175 15.76 1.71 -1.97
C SER A 175 16.51 0.75 -1.07
N GLU A 176 15.83 0.19 -0.07
CA GLU A 176 16.29 -0.96 0.71
C GLU A 176 15.37 -2.13 0.36
N GLU A 177 15.92 -3.29 0.02
CA GLU A 177 15.14 -4.49 -0.27
C GLU A 177 15.79 -5.68 0.44
N SER A 178 15.01 -6.40 1.24
CA SER A 178 15.36 -7.71 1.78
C SER A 178 14.39 -8.72 1.18
N SER A 179 14.93 -9.66 0.41
CA SER A 179 14.12 -10.54 -0.42
C SER A 179 14.50 -12.01 -0.19
N ALA A 180 13.51 -12.91 -0.29
CA ALA A 180 13.65 -14.34 -0.58
C ALA A 180 12.56 -14.84 -1.57
N GLU A 181 12.93 -15.28 -2.77
CA GLU A 181 12.00 -15.72 -3.84
C GLU A 181 12.68 -16.82 -4.64
N TYR A 182 11.82 -17.70 -5.12
CA TYR A 182 12.06 -18.65 -6.17
C TYR A 182 10.79 -18.65 -7.03
N ALA A 183 10.92 -18.55 -8.34
CA ALA A 183 9.77 -18.64 -9.21
C ALA A 183 10.15 -19.21 -10.57
N PHE A 184 9.22 -19.97 -11.15
CA PHE A 184 9.29 -20.45 -12.52
C PHE A 184 7.90 -20.33 -13.14
N LEU A 185 7.82 -19.62 -14.26
CA LEU A 185 6.57 -19.15 -14.85
C LEU A 185 5.76 -18.37 -13.80
N GLY A 186 4.43 -18.53 -13.80
CA GLY A 186 3.54 -17.89 -12.84
C GLY A 186 3.53 -18.56 -11.47
N PHE A 187 4.45 -19.49 -11.17
CA PHE A 187 4.45 -20.28 -9.94
C PHE A 187 5.70 -20.07 -9.11
N GLY A 188 5.53 -19.88 -7.80
CA GLY A 188 6.67 -19.60 -6.92
C GLY A 188 6.30 -19.11 -5.53
N GLY A 189 7.33 -18.77 -4.77
CA GLY A 189 7.20 -18.11 -3.48
C GLY A 189 8.02 -16.84 -3.48
N ALA A 190 7.43 -15.75 -3.01
CA ALA A 190 8.05 -14.45 -2.89
C ALA A 190 7.81 -13.86 -1.50
N ALA A 191 8.87 -13.44 -0.83
CA ALA A 191 8.79 -12.65 0.39
C ALA A 191 9.75 -11.48 0.28
N ILE A 192 9.20 -10.26 0.24
CA ILE A 192 9.97 -9.03 0.09
C ILE A 192 9.62 -8.06 1.20
N HIS A 193 10.65 -7.57 1.88
CA HIS A 193 10.56 -6.37 2.70
C HIS A 193 11.29 -5.24 1.98
N GLY A 194 10.58 -4.16 1.66
CA GLY A 194 11.12 -3.10 0.82
C GLY A 194 10.84 -1.72 1.38
N ARG A 195 11.81 -0.82 1.21
CA ARG A 195 11.69 0.61 1.50
C ARG A 195 12.21 1.44 0.34
N ARG A 196 11.58 2.58 0.02
CA ARG A 196 12.06 3.50 -1.04
C ARG A 196 11.97 4.94 -0.58
N ILE A 197 13.04 5.73 -0.75
CA ILE A 197 13.11 7.16 -0.42
C ILE A 197 13.70 7.89 -1.63
N GLY A 198 13.02 8.89 -2.17
CA GLY A 198 13.51 9.62 -3.34
C GLY A 198 12.66 10.82 -3.72
N THR A 199 12.80 11.25 -4.97
CA THR A 199 12.05 12.38 -5.56
C THR A 199 10.57 12.07 -5.80
N GLY A 200 10.25 10.77 -5.94
CA GLY A 200 8.87 10.30 -5.97
C GLY A 200 8.20 10.43 -4.60
N ARG A 201 6.89 10.17 -4.54
CA ARG A 201 6.13 10.24 -3.28
C ARG A 201 6.79 9.46 -2.13
N ARG A 202 6.51 9.94 -0.91
CA ARG A 202 7.05 9.57 0.42
C ARG A 202 7.48 8.10 0.60
N ALA A 203 8.45 7.96 1.51
CA ALA A 203 8.99 6.71 2.04
C ALA A 203 7.98 5.56 2.06
N TYR A 204 8.02 4.69 1.06
CA TYR A 204 7.23 3.46 1.05
C TYR A 204 7.97 2.45 1.92
N ALA A 205 7.28 1.73 2.81
CA ALA A 205 7.87 0.68 3.64
C ALA A 205 6.82 -0.38 3.91
N GLY A 206 7.14 -1.64 3.66
CA GLY A 206 6.19 -2.73 3.88
C GLY A 206 6.80 -4.11 3.64
N THR A 207 5.98 -5.12 3.91
CA THR A 207 6.30 -6.52 3.68
C THR A 207 5.23 -7.09 2.77
N TRP A 208 5.66 -7.71 1.67
CA TRP A 208 4.75 -8.25 0.67
C TRP A 208 5.14 -9.69 0.34
N ASN A 209 4.10 -10.51 0.22
CA ASN A 209 4.24 -11.91 -0.08
C ASN A 209 3.45 -12.26 -1.34
N GLY A 210 3.98 -13.18 -2.12
CA GLY A 210 3.31 -13.79 -3.28
C GLY A 210 3.65 -15.26 -3.32
N PHE A 211 2.76 -16.10 -2.81
CA PHE A 211 2.97 -17.55 -2.76
C PHE A 211 2.05 -18.28 -3.73
N PHE A 212 2.53 -19.41 -4.22
CA PHE A 212 1.87 -20.31 -5.17
C PHE A 212 1.69 -19.74 -6.56
N VAL A 213 0.71 -18.85 -6.75
CA VAL A 213 0.34 -18.34 -8.08
C VAL A 213 0.52 -16.83 -8.10
N HIS A 214 1.34 -16.36 -9.03
CA HIS A 214 1.59 -14.95 -9.25
C HIS A 214 0.44 -14.34 -10.08
N MET A 215 -0.46 -13.63 -9.41
CA MET A 215 -1.60 -12.93 -10.00
C MET A 215 -1.46 -11.42 -9.86
N PRO A 216 -2.00 -10.61 -10.80
CA PRO A 216 -1.93 -9.14 -10.71
C PRO A 216 -2.62 -8.59 -9.47
N SER A 217 -3.58 -9.33 -8.91
CA SER A 217 -4.26 -9.01 -7.66
C SER A 217 -3.47 -9.38 -6.39
N ASN A 218 -2.27 -9.94 -6.49
CA ASN A 218 -1.47 -10.20 -5.30
C ASN A 218 -0.95 -8.89 -4.71
N PRO A 219 -0.96 -8.72 -3.37
CA PRO A 219 -0.50 -7.48 -2.72
C PRO A 219 0.91 -7.04 -3.12
N LEU A 220 1.80 -7.99 -3.41
CA LEU A 220 3.14 -7.72 -3.95
C LEU A 220 3.11 -6.89 -5.24
N TYR A 221 2.17 -7.18 -6.15
CA TYR A 221 2.10 -6.54 -7.47
C TYR A 221 1.21 -5.32 -7.53
N ILE A 222 0.31 -5.17 -6.56
CA ILE A 222 -0.48 -3.97 -6.40
C ILE A 222 0.37 -2.84 -5.81
N ASN A 223 1.29 -3.19 -4.91
CA ASN A 223 1.92 -2.22 -4.02
C ASN A 223 3.41 -1.99 -4.29
N TYR A 224 4.15 -2.99 -4.78
CA TYR A 224 5.61 -2.96 -4.74
C TYR A 224 6.31 -3.21 -6.07
N ARG A 225 5.84 -4.20 -6.86
CA ARG A 225 6.39 -4.54 -8.18
C ARG A 225 5.32 -4.44 -9.26
N ASP A 226 5.74 -4.13 -10.48
CA ASP A 226 4.84 -4.20 -11.63
C ASP A 226 4.61 -5.67 -12.04
N TYR A 227 3.33 -6.06 -12.17
CA TYR A 227 2.96 -7.37 -12.68
C TYR A 227 3.25 -7.50 -14.18
N TRP A 228 3.01 -6.42 -14.91
CA TRP A 228 3.03 -6.37 -16.37
C TRP A 228 4.39 -5.98 -16.92
N GLY A 229 5.36 -5.73 -16.06
CA GLY A 229 6.71 -5.35 -16.46
C GLY A 229 7.47 -6.46 -17.18
N ASN A 230 8.48 -6.09 -17.95
CA ASN A 230 9.47 -6.98 -18.53
C ASN A 230 10.85 -6.53 -18.09
N GLY A 231 11.63 -7.43 -17.50
CA GLY A 231 12.88 -7.01 -16.90
C GLY A 231 13.75 -8.14 -16.44
N GLY A 232 14.80 -7.74 -15.74
CA GLY A 232 15.71 -8.66 -15.09
C GLY A 232 16.42 -8.01 -13.92
N LYS A 233 16.78 -8.85 -12.96
CA LYS A 233 17.58 -8.51 -11.79
C LYS A 233 18.72 -9.50 -11.72
N ILE A 234 19.95 -8.98 -11.73
CA ILE A 234 21.16 -9.78 -11.56
C ILE A 234 21.91 -9.31 -10.33
N GLY A 235 22.32 -10.24 -9.49
CA GLY A 235 23.08 -9.96 -8.28
C GLY A 235 24.14 -11.01 -8.04
N PHE A 236 25.37 -10.57 -7.84
CA PHE A 236 26.50 -11.42 -7.46
C PHE A 236 27.26 -10.85 -6.25
N ILE A 237 27.09 -11.52 -5.09
CA ILE A 237 27.75 -11.20 -3.80
C ILE A 237 27.38 -9.81 -3.23
N LEU A 238 27.97 -8.74 -3.78
CA LEU A 238 27.83 -7.36 -3.25
C LEU A 238 27.37 -6.31 -4.27
N ILE A 239 27.44 -6.56 -5.59
CA ILE A 239 26.99 -5.63 -6.64
C ILE A 239 25.91 -6.26 -7.54
N GLY A 240 24.79 -5.58 -7.69
CA GLY A 240 23.68 -6.01 -8.54
C GLY A 240 23.13 -4.89 -9.40
N ALA A 241 22.33 -5.26 -10.38
CA ALA A 241 21.59 -4.34 -11.22
C ALA A 241 20.21 -4.90 -11.52
N GLU A 242 19.24 -4.00 -11.62
CA GLU A 242 17.86 -4.29 -11.97
C GLU A 242 17.43 -3.32 -13.06
N PHE A 243 16.84 -3.87 -14.12
CA PHE A 243 16.24 -3.10 -15.19
C PHE A 243 14.86 -3.66 -15.49
N GLU A 244 13.88 -2.79 -15.65
CA GLU A 244 12.50 -3.17 -15.95
C GLU A 244 11.87 -2.16 -16.92
N LEU A 245 11.13 -2.67 -17.90
CA LEU A 245 10.24 -1.93 -18.79
C LEU A 245 8.81 -2.16 -18.34
N HIS A 246 8.00 -1.12 -18.31
CA HIS A 246 6.64 -1.14 -17.80
C HIS A 246 5.63 -1.09 -18.95
N TYR A 247 5.04 -2.24 -19.33
CA TYR A 247 4.13 -2.29 -20.47
C TYR A 247 2.86 -1.46 -20.29
N THR A 248 2.38 -1.31 -19.06
CA THR A 248 1.24 -0.44 -18.73
C THR A 248 1.58 1.04 -18.99
N GLU A 249 2.77 1.48 -18.61
CA GLU A 249 3.25 2.85 -18.82
C GLU A 249 3.50 3.13 -20.31
N ILE A 250 4.01 2.14 -21.08
CA ILE A 250 4.14 2.26 -22.54
C ILE A 250 2.76 2.44 -23.19
N ALA A 251 1.78 1.65 -22.77
CA ALA A 251 0.44 1.76 -23.30
C ALA A 251 -0.20 3.12 -22.96
N ASP A 252 0.05 3.66 -21.77
CA ASP A 252 -0.46 4.97 -21.35
C ASP A 252 0.22 6.12 -22.12
N PHE A 253 1.55 6.08 -22.26
CA PHE A 253 2.30 7.01 -23.10
C PHE A 253 1.75 7.08 -24.53
N VAL A 254 1.49 5.91 -25.14
CA VAL A 254 0.90 5.82 -26.49
C VAL A 254 -0.53 6.35 -26.51
N ALA A 255 -1.33 6.00 -25.50
CA ALA A 255 -2.73 6.42 -25.39
C ALA A 255 -2.86 7.93 -25.25
N GLY A 256 -1.97 8.59 -24.50
CA GLY A 256 -2.10 10.03 -24.30
C GLY A 256 -1.64 10.89 -25.49
N PHE A 257 -1.02 10.32 -26.54
CA PHE A 257 -0.99 11.02 -27.85
C PHE A 257 -2.40 11.28 -28.39
N PHE A 258 -3.37 10.46 -28.00
CA PHE A 258 -4.79 10.58 -28.32
C PHE A 258 -5.60 11.19 -27.15
N PHE A 259 -4.93 11.86 -26.20
CA PHE A 259 -5.56 12.47 -25.01
C PHE A 259 -6.29 11.48 -24.09
N VAL A 260 -5.84 10.22 -24.07
CA VAL A 260 -6.35 9.18 -23.17
C VAL A 260 -5.32 8.90 -22.08
N ASP A 261 -5.70 9.13 -20.83
CA ASP A 261 -4.91 8.82 -19.62
C ASP A 261 -5.68 7.80 -18.79
N PHE A 262 -5.27 6.53 -18.85
CA PHE A 262 -5.96 5.45 -18.12
C PHE A 262 -5.23 5.06 -16.84
N LEU A 263 -3.95 5.40 -16.70
CA LEU A 263 -3.22 5.28 -15.44
C LEU A 263 -3.57 6.39 -14.45
N GLY A 264 -4.11 7.50 -14.94
CA GLY A 264 -4.62 8.63 -14.19
C GLY A 264 -3.49 9.44 -13.56
N ASP A 265 -2.32 9.57 -14.21
CA ASP A 265 -1.15 10.22 -13.62
C ASP A 265 -0.68 11.51 -14.30
N ASP A 266 -1.40 11.94 -15.34
CA ASP A 266 -1.22 13.24 -16.00
C ASP A 266 -1.44 14.39 -15.02
N PHE A 267 -0.53 15.37 -15.02
CA PHE A 267 -0.72 16.59 -14.22
C PHE A 267 -1.80 17.48 -14.81
N ALA A 268 -2.06 17.38 -16.11
CA ALA A 268 -3.14 18.09 -16.76
C ALA A 268 -4.51 17.78 -16.15
N THR A 269 -4.77 16.56 -15.69
CA THR A 269 -6.13 16.10 -15.32
C THR A 269 -6.22 15.59 -13.90
N THR A 270 -5.10 15.52 -13.18
CA THR A 270 -5.07 14.94 -11.84
C THR A 270 -4.21 15.70 -10.85
N ASN A 271 -4.65 15.68 -9.61
CA ASN A 271 -4.00 16.31 -8.48
C ASN A 271 -3.49 15.29 -7.45
N SER A 272 -2.42 15.67 -6.76
CA SER A 272 -1.94 14.89 -5.63
C SER A 272 -2.99 14.84 -4.51
N ILE A 273 -3.32 13.63 -4.05
CA ILE A 273 -4.01 13.42 -2.76
C ILE A 273 -3.14 14.02 -1.64
N ARG A 274 -3.72 14.88 -0.79
CA ARG A 274 -3.00 15.58 0.28
C ARG A 274 -3.61 15.25 1.63
N PHE A 275 -2.81 14.64 2.49
CA PHE A 275 -3.13 14.43 3.89
C PHE A 275 -2.37 15.43 4.75
N ASN A 276 -3.00 15.86 5.84
CA ASN A 276 -2.30 16.54 6.91
C ASN A 276 -1.54 15.52 7.78
N ARG A 277 -0.66 16.00 8.66
CA ARG A 277 0.17 15.13 9.49
C ARG A 277 -0.61 14.21 10.42
N GLU A 278 -1.77 14.65 10.90
CA GLU A 278 -2.64 13.86 11.80
C GLU A 278 -3.32 12.72 11.02
N GLN A 279 -3.89 13.04 9.85
CA GLN A 279 -4.46 12.05 8.93
C GLN A 279 -3.41 11.01 8.53
N GLU A 280 -2.19 11.43 8.22
CA GLU A 280 -1.08 10.54 7.89
C GLU A 280 -0.70 9.58 9.03
N ASP A 281 -0.67 10.08 10.27
CA ASP A 281 -0.36 9.26 11.44
C ASP A 281 -1.44 8.20 11.69
N HIS A 282 -2.73 8.58 11.59
CA HIS A 282 -3.83 7.63 11.70
C HIS A 282 -3.83 6.60 10.56
N LEU A 283 -3.62 7.04 9.31
CA LEU A 283 -3.52 6.16 8.16
C LEU A 283 -2.35 5.18 8.32
N TYR A 284 -1.19 5.66 8.73
CA TYR A 284 0.00 4.83 8.98
C TYR A 284 -0.27 3.79 10.06
N ARG A 285 -0.90 4.16 11.19
CA ARG A 285 -1.21 3.21 12.28
C ARG A 285 -2.14 2.10 11.81
N VAL A 286 -3.20 2.44 11.08
CA VAL A 286 -4.18 1.45 10.59
C VAL A 286 -3.56 0.54 9.53
N ILE A 287 -2.83 1.09 8.55
CA ILE A 287 -2.14 0.31 7.52
C ILE A 287 -1.09 -0.62 8.15
N ASN A 288 -0.26 -0.09 9.05
CA ASN A 288 0.77 -0.88 9.72
C ASN A 288 0.18 -1.97 10.61
N ALA A 289 -0.96 -1.73 11.26
CA ALA A 289 -1.70 -2.76 11.98
C ALA A 289 -2.24 -3.84 11.03
N ALA A 290 -2.83 -3.44 9.90
CA ALA A 290 -3.33 -4.36 8.88
C ALA A 290 -2.22 -5.24 8.27
N ASP A 291 -1.01 -4.70 8.13
CA ASP A 291 0.15 -5.43 7.59
C ASP A 291 0.81 -6.35 8.62
N ARG A 292 0.79 -5.99 9.91
CA ARG A 292 1.53 -6.72 10.96
C ARG A 292 0.69 -7.71 11.75
N TYR A 293 -0.61 -7.45 11.91
CA TYR A 293 -1.47 -8.33 12.70
C TYR A 293 -1.70 -9.62 11.92
N ASN A 294 -1.38 -10.75 12.56
CA ASN A 294 -1.80 -12.05 12.05
C ASN A 294 -3.31 -12.25 12.25
N GLU A 295 -3.86 -13.30 11.65
CA GLU A 295 -5.30 -13.60 11.72
C GLU A 295 -5.82 -13.69 13.17
N LYS A 296 -5.05 -14.30 14.07
CA LYS A 296 -5.40 -14.39 15.50
C LYS A 296 -5.51 -13.01 16.15
N GLN A 297 -4.50 -12.15 15.93
CA GLN A 297 -4.49 -10.78 16.45
C GLN A 297 -5.61 -9.93 15.84
N MET A 298 -5.92 -10.13 14.56
CA MET A 298 -7.02 -9.46 13.90
C MET A 298 -8.37 -9.85 14.52
N ASN A 299 -8.57 -11.14 14.80
CA ASN A 299 -9.76 -11.64 15.47
C ASN A 299 -9.87 -11.13 16.91
N GLU A 300 -8.77 -11.13 17.67
CA GLU A 300 -8.71 -10.53 19.02
C GLU A 300 -9.07 -9.05 19.00
N PHE A 301 -8.53 -8.30 18.04
CA PHE A 301 -8.83 -6.87 17.85
C PHE A 301 -10.32 -6.64 17.58
N ARG A 302 -10.91 -7.37 16.62
CA ARG A 302 -12.35 -7.24 16.27
C ARG A 302 -13.27 -7.68 17.41
N ASN A 303 -12.86 -8.66 18.21
CA ASN A 303 -13.62 -9.07 19.40
C ASN A 303 -13.55 -8.03 20.52
N ALA A 304 -12.42 -7.36 20.69
CA ALA A 304 -12.25 -6.31 21.70
C ALA A 304 -12.98 -5.01 21.31
N PHE A 305 -13.09 -4.73 20.01
CA PHE A 305 -13.76 -3.56 19.45
C PHE A 305 -14.76 -4.01 18.39
N PRO A 306 -15.90 -4.61 18.78
CA PRO A 306 -16.89 -5.02 17.81
C PRO A 306 -17.40 -3.81 17.03
N GLU A 307 -17.72 -4.03 15.75
CA GLU A 307 -18.34 -3.00 14.93
C GLU A 307 -19.67 -2.56 15.58
N SER A 308 -19.98 -1.26 15.52
CA SER A 308 -21.33 -0.81 15.86
C SER A 308 -22.30 -1.49 14.88
N GLU A 309 -23.23 -2.28 15.41
CA GLU A 309 -24.25 -2.99 14.63
C GLU A 309 -24.87 -2.06 13.57
N LYS A 310 -25.17 -2.65 12.39
CA LYS A 310 -25.85 -1.99 11.29
C LYS A 310 -26.96 -1.09 11.83
N VAL A 311 -26.81 0.22 11.67
CA VAL A 311 -27.92 1.14 11.82
C VAL A 311 -28.88 0.80 10.69
N ILE A 312 -29.81 -0.11 10.98
CA ILE A 312 -31.03 -0.26 10.20
C ILE A 312 -31.71 1.10 10.38
N GLU A 313 -31.70 1.92 9.33
CA GLU A 313 -32.53 3.10 9.26
C GLU A 313 -33.98 2.64 9.41
N THR A 314 -34.50 2.72 10.63
CA THR A 314 -35.95 2.74 10.85
C THR A 314 -36.44 4.11 10.37
N GLU A 315 -36.46 4.29 9.06
CA GLU A 315 -37.26 5.32 8.40
C GLU A 315 -38.72 4.91 8.59
N ASN A 316 -39.30 5.27 9.74
CA ASN A 316 -40.73 5.40 9.98
C ASN A 316 -40.96 5.79 11.45
N GLN A 317 -40.93 7.09 11.72
CA GLN A 317 -41.92 7.69 12.61
C GLN A 317 -42.11 9.16 12.24
N ASP A 318 -43.25 9.39 11.59
CA ASP A 318 -43.84 10.68 11.31
C ASP A 318 -43.67 11.64 12.48
N THR A 319 -42.88 12.69 12.27
CA THR A 319 -43.03 13.90 13.08
C THR A 319 -44.24 14.64 12.52
N GLN A 320 -45.43 14.26 12.97
CA GLN A 320 -46.62 15.07 12.76
C GLN A 320 -46.40 16.45 13.41
N ILE A 321 -46.35 17.46 12.57
CA ILE A 321 -46.44 18.86 12.96
C ILE A 321 -47.86 19.07 13.53
N THR A 322 -47.97 19.12 14.86
CA THR A 322 -49.17 19.67 15.52
C THR A 322 -48.81 20.91 16.33
N ALA A 323 -49.11 22.07 15.77
CA ALA A 323 -49.51 23.27 16.49
C ALA A 323 -50.39 24.13 15.55
N PRO A 324 -51.35 24.96 16.02
CA PRO A 324 -51.75 25.23 17.41
C PRO A 324 -53.30 25.23 17.64
N LYS A 325 -53.73 25.19 18.91
CA LYS A 325 -55.03 25.75 19.33
C LYS A 325 -54.83 26.65 20.55
N GLY A 326 -54.68 27.95 20.28
CA GLY A 326 -54.77 28.99 21.29
C GLY A 326 -56.17 29.03 21.89
N LYS A 327 -56.26 28.99 23.23
CA LYS A 327 -57.48 29.33 23.95
C LYS A 327 -57.44 30.82 24.28
N ASN A 328 -58.32 31.56 23.62
CA ASN A 328 -58.75 32.90 24.00
C ASN A 328 -59.26 32.88 25.45
N LYS A 329 -58.65 33.67 26.34
CA LYS A 329 -59.32 34.26 27.50
C LYS A 329 -59.62 35.72 27.16
N LYS A 330 -60.90 36.05 27.14
CA LYS A 330 -61.43 37.42 27.08
C LYS A 330 -61.59 37.99 28.51
N PRO A 331 -61.73 39.31 28.65
CA PRO A 331 -61.31 40.07 29.82
C PRO A 331 -62.41 40.19 30.88
N ASN A 332 -61.98 40.48 32.11
CA ASN A 332 -62.64 41.38 33.05
C ASN A 332 -61.60 41.97 33.97
#